data_AF-C4YCE7-F1
#
_entry.id   AF-C4YCE7-F1
#
_cell.length_a   1.000
_cell.length_b   1.000
_cell.length_c   1.000
_cell.angle_alpha   90.00
_cell.angle_beta   90.00
_cell.angle_gamma   90.00
#
_symmetry.space_group_name_H-M   'P 1'
#
loop_
_entity.id
_entity.type
_entity.pdbx_description
1 polymer ?
#
loop_
_entity_poly.entity_id
_entity_poly.type
_entity_poly.pdbx_seq_one_letter_code
_entity_poly.pdbx_strand_id
1 'polypeptide(L)'
;MLTSAVLFLLGALVATSSAFSAASSSNVALYWGQNSYGNQQRLSYYCAMDSVDIVILSFVTGFPNLSLNFANQCSDSFSDGLLHCSQIAEDIKTCQDQGKLVLLSLGGASGAYGFSSDSEAETFATTLWNKFGGGTDSERPFDDAVVDGFDFDLENNQSTGTVALGKKLREIFSTDSSRKYYLSAAPQCPYPDASTGAMLAGVDMDFAFIQFYNNYCQLGSNFNWDTWQSFAEQTSPNKNIKMYVGLPGATSSASTGYADLATVEKYVTSSIKSSANFGGFMLWDASSGESNVDSTGKSFAAQLKEYAASGAGAASAVSSAASSAVSSAVSSTVSSSAPAISSATSSAPAVSSAVVSSAVASSAGSSAAVSSAFSSAVASSASAVVSPVSSSVFSSAPVLVSSPITSSYVPLTSSVFSPVPSADPSVPTFSPNTLETTTAVYSSPALTQSPEVSSAQESLASLTPITITEVSDASTVTIRGSVITHRVTKTRTVSTRYVTVTIYSAPPVGW
;
A
#
# COMPACT_ATOMS: atom_id res chain seq x y z
N MET A 1 26.89 60.51 -19.82
CA MET A 1 26.11 59.68 -18.88
C MET A 1 25.10 58.89 -19.69
N LEU A 2 25.36 57.60 -19.96
CA LEU A 2 24.36 56.66 -20.46
C LEU A 2 24.31 55.53 -19.44
N THR A 3 23.18 55.37 -18.75
CA THR A 3 22.94 54.28 -17.81
C THR A 3 22.20 53.15 -18.52
N SER A 4 22.92 52.09 -18.89
CA SER A 4 22.29 50.86 -19.36
C SER A 4 21.59 50.15 -18.20
N ALA A 5 20.26 50.12 -18.21
CA ALA A 5 19.48 49.26 -17.33
C ALA A 5 19.40 47.86 -17.96
N VAL A 6 20.08 46.88 -17.37
CA VAL A 6 19.95 45.47 -17.74
C VAL A 6 18.74 44.90 -17.00
N LEU A 7 17.66 44.64 -17.73
CA LEU A 7 16.45 44.03 -17.18
C LEU A 7 16.65 42.51 -17.09
N PHE A 8 17.03 42.01 -15.92
CA PHE A 8 17.05 40.57 -15.64
C PHE A 8 15.60 40.06 -15.54
N LEU A 9 15.11 39.40 -16.61
CA LEU A 9 13.92 38.57 -16.53
C LEU A 9 14.28 37.29 -15.76
N LEU A 10 14.00 37.25 -14.45
CA LEU A 10 13.89 36.00 -13.72
C LEU A 10 12.59 35.30 -14.17
N GLY A 11 12.70 34.53 -15.25
CA GLY A 11 11.68 33.55 -15.61
C GLY A 11 11.67 32.47 -14.53
N ALA A 12 10.76 32.58 -13.58
CA ALA A 12 10.46 31.49 -12.67
C ALA A 12 9.92 30.33 -13.51
N LEU A 13 10.77 29.33 -13.77
CA LEU A 13 10.35 28.07 -14.32
C LEU A 13 9.55 27.36 -13.23
N VAL A 14 8.24 27.64 -13.18
CA VAL A 14 7.32 26.86 -12.36
C VAL A 14 7.37 25.45 -12.93
N ALA A 15 8.09 24.56 -12.25
CA ALA A 15 8.04 23.14 -12.54
C ALA A 15 6.58 22.72 -12.35
N THR A 16 5.89 22.48 -13.45
CA THR A 16 4.53 21.96 -13.42
C THR A 16 4.62 20.49 -13.05
N SER A 17 4.68 20.19 -11.75
CA SER A 17 4.43 18.84 -11.29
C SER A 17 3.08 18.42 -11.84
N SER A 18 3.03 17.34 -12.60
CA SER A 18 1.76 16.83 -13.10
C SER A 18 0.99 16.30 -11.89
N ALA A 19 -0.02 17.06 -11.44
CA ALA A 19 -0.91 16.59 -10.39
C ALA A 19 -1.52 15.24 -10.79
N PHE A 20 -1.65 14.35 -9.81
CA PHE A 20 -2.23 13.02 -9.98
C PHE A 20 -3.55 13.09 -10.74
N SER A 21 -3.69 12.19 -11.72
CA SER A 21 -4.92 12.03 -12.48
C SER A 21 -5.31 10.56 -12.51
N ALA A 22 -6.40 10.22 -11.83
CA ALA A 22 -6.97 8.87 -11.86
C ALA A 22 -7.37 8.41 -13.28
N ALA A 23 -7.53 9.32 -14.24
CA ALA A 23 -7.79 8.97 -15.63
C ALA A 23 -6.51 8.58 -16.41
N SER A 24 -5.34 8.99 -15.93
CA SER A 24 -4.04 8.74 -16.57
C SER A 24 -3.71 7.24 -16.65
N SER A 25 -3.00 6.88 -17.71
CA SER A 25 -2.39 5.57 -17.94
C SER A 25 -0.89 5.55 -17.57
N SER A 26 -0.37 6.65 -17.02
CA SER A 26 1.04 6.85 -16.70
C SER A 26 1.26 7.30 -15.25
N ASN A 27 0.45 6.79 -14.32
CA ASN A 27 0.69 6.96 -12.89
C ASN A 27 1.71 5.92 -12.40
N VAL A 28 2.56 6.30 -11.45
CA VAL A 28 3.41 5.38 -10.67
C VAL A 28 3.00 5.47 -9.20
N ALA A 29 2.70 4.32 -8.63
CA ALA A 29 2.40 4.16 -7.21
C ALA A 29 3.59 3.52 -6.48
N LEU A 30 4.00 4.08 -5.33
CA LEU A 30 5.04 3.51 -4.49
C LEU A 30 4.47 3.14 -3.11
N TYR A 31 4.70 1.90 -2.67
CA TYR A 31 4.59 1.58 -1.23
C TYR A 31 5.73 2.28 -0.48
N TRP A 32 5.45 2.85 0.68
CA TRP A 32 6.44 3.57 1.49
C TRP A 32 6.16 3.35 2.97
N GLY A 33 7.19 3.04 3.74
CA GLY A 33 7.11 2.87 5.19
C GLY A 33 7.93 1.70 5.68
N GLN A 34 7.98 0.58 4.94
CA GLN A 34 8.64 -0.65 5.38
C GLN A 34 10.14 -0.74 5.07
N ASN A 35 10.70 0.17 4.28
CA ASN A 35 12.15 0.29 4.04
C ASN A 35 12.78 -1.00 3.48
N SER A 36 12.20 -1.57 2.42
CA SER A 36 12.64 -2.86 1.82
C SER A 36 14.12 -2.89 1.40
N TYR A 37 14.71 -1.73 1.13
CA TYR A 37 16.09 -1.58 0.66
C TYR A 37 17.06 -1.04 1.74
N GLY A 38 16.57 -0.78 2.96
CA GLY A 38 17.36 -0.35 4.12
C GLY A 38 17.76 1.13 4.16
N ASN A 39 17.49 1.92 3.12
CA ASN A 39 17.89 3.33 2.98
C ASN A 39 16.72 4.32 2.78
N GLN A 40 15.49 3.95 3.15
CA GLN A 40 14.28 4.76 2.96
C GLN A 40 14.39 6.17 3.57
N GLN A 41 14.11 7.17 2.74
CA GLN A 41 14.05 8.58 3.12
C GLN A 41 12.68 8.97 3.69
N ARG A 42 12.55 10.20 4.20
CA ARG A 42 11.23 10.75 4.60
C ARG A 42 10.26 10.77 3.42
N LEU A 43 8.96 10.74 3.67
CA LEU A 43 7.92 10.61 2.64
C LEU A 43 7.97 11.75 1.61
N SER A 44 8.21 13.00 2.03
CA SER A 44 8.28 14.16 1.12
C SER A 44 9.46 14.12 0.13
N TYR A 45 10.51 13.32 0.40
CA TYR A 45 11.59 13.09 -0.57
C TYR A 45 11.08 12.42 -1.85
N TYR A 46 10.19 11.43 -1.70
CA TYR A 46 9.59 10.70 -2.82
C TYR A 46 8.50 11.52 -3.50
N CYS A 47 7.73 12.30 -2.74
CA CYS A 47 6.71 13.18 -3.31
C CYS A 47 7.31 14.31 -4.17
N ALA A 48 8.51 14.79 -3.85
CA ALA A 48 9.21 15.78 -4.66
C ALA A 48 9.63 15.28 -6.07
N MET A 49 9.40 14.01 -6.40
CA MET A 49 9.78 13.41 -7.67
C MET A 49 8.64 13.47 -8.70
N ASP A 50 8.95 13.89 -9.92
CA ASP A 50 8.03 13.85 -11.05
C ASP A 50 7.71 12.42 -11.53
N SER A 51 8.52 11.44 -11.13
CA SER A 51 8.31 10.01 -11.39
C SER A 51 7.15 9.39 -10.60
N VAL A 52 6.68 10.03 -9.52
CA VAL A 52 5.72 9.46 -8.56
C VAL A 52 4.40 10.20 -8.60
N ASP A 53 3.27 9.50 -8.52
CA ASP A 53 1.92 10.12 -8.50
C ASP A 53 1.11 9.69 -7.28
N ILE A 54 1.32 8.47 -6.81
CA ILE A 54 0.65 7.90 -5.63
C ILE A 54 1.72 7.40 -4.66
N VAL A 55 1.58 7.74 -3.38
CA VAL A 55 2.35 7.14 -2.28
C VAL A 55 1.41 6.43 -1.33
N ILE A 56 1.77 5.20 -0.96
CA ILE A 56 0.93 4.27 -0.19
C ILE A 56 1.66 4.02 1.13
N LEU A 57 1.10 4.51 2.24
CA LEU A 57 1.71 4.44 3.57
C LEU A 57 1.56 3.03 4.16
N SER A 58 2.67 2.37 4.41
CA SER A 58 2.77 0.94 4.72
C SER A 58 3.34 0.74 6.13
N PHE A 59 2.54 0.38 7.16
CA PHE A 59 1.13 -0.03 7.13
C PHE A 59 0.39 0.24 8.45
N VAL A 60 -0.94 0.14 8.40
CA VAL A 60 -1.76 -0.37 9.52
C VAL A 60 -1.59 -1.89 9.59
N THR A 61 -0.72 -2.36 10.49
CA THR A 61 -0.31 -3.77 10.60
C THR A 61 -1.19 -4.62 11.53
N GLY A 62 -2.13 -4.00 12.24
CA GLY A 62 -3.08 -4.66 13.14
C GLY A 62 -4.42 -3.92 13.17
N PHE A 63 -5.51 -4.69 13.11
CA PHE A 63 -6.89 -4.24 13.23
C PHE A 63 -7.82 -5.42 13.58
N PRO A 64 -8.96 -5.20 14.28
CA PRO A 64 -9.54 -3.90 14.67
C PRO A 64 -8.82 -3.19 15.82
N ASN A 65 -8.00 -3.89 16.60
CA ASN A 65 -7.08 -3.27 17.56
C ASN A 65 -5.95 -2.60 16.77
N LEU A 66 -6.01 -1.27 16.67
CA LEU A 66 -5.20 -0.50 15.73
C LEU A 66 -3.71 -0.57 16.08
N SER A 67 -2.90 -1.01 15.12
CA SER A 67 -1.44 -0.99 15.21
C SER A 67 -0.84 -0.44 13.93
N LEU A 68 0.23 0.35 14.06
CA LEU A 68 0.92 1.01 12.97
C LEU A 68 2.39 0.58 12.96
N ASN A 69 2.98 0.48 11.77
CA ASN A 69 4.42 0.32 11.62
C ASN A 69 4.89 1.04 10.37
N PHE A 70 5.86 1.95 10.51
CA PHE A 70 6.53 2.63 9.39
C PHE A 70 8.06 2.49 9.53
N ALA A 71 8.52 1.30 9.92
CA ALA A 71 9.90 0.93 10.17
C ALA A 71 10.71 2.01 10.93
N ASN A 72 11.59 2.74 10.25
CA ASN A 72 12.49 3.75 10.81
C ASN A 72 11.96 5.19 10.75
N GLN A 73 10.70 5.40 10.33
CA GLN A 73 10.14 6.73 10.04
C GLN A 73 9.31 7.33 11.18
N CYS A 74 8.91 6.51 12.16
CA CYS A 74 8.11 6.95 13.30
C CYS A 74 8.37 6.05 14.51
N SER A 75 8.68 6.66 15.66
CA SER A 75 8.94 5.98 16.94
C SER A 75 8.16 6.55 18.12
N ASP A 76 7.62 7.76 17.98
CA ASP A 76 6.84 8.41 19.02
C ASP A 76 5.43 7.81 19.09
N SER A 77 4.80 7.86 20.27
CA SER A 77 3.51 7.22 20.50
C SER A 77 2.64 8.01 21.48
N PHE A 78 1.33 7.82 21.36
CA PHE A 78 0.37 8.16 22.41
C PHE A 78 0.59 7.29 23.67
N SER A 79 -0.12 7.63 24.75
CA SER A 79 0.04 6.95 26.05
C SER A 79 -0.44 5.49 26.07
N ASP A 80 -1.26 5.09 25.10
CA ASP A 80 -1.73 3.71 24.91
C ASP A 80 -0.75 2.84 24.09
N GLY A 81 0.24 3.45 23.43
CA GLY A 81 1.22 2.80 22.55
C GLY A 81 0.92 2.91 21.05
N LEU A 82 -0.20 3.53 20.63
CA LEU A 82 -0.46 3.83 19.22
C LEU A 82 0.57 4.86 18.72
N LEU A 83 1.14 4.65 17.53
CA LEU A 83 2.14 5.59 16.99
C LEU A 83 1.56 6.99 16.75
N HIS A 84 2.39 8.00 17.01
CA HIS A 84 2.12 9.42 16.76
C HIS A 84 3.25 9.98 15.89
N CYS A 85 2.94 10.34 14.65
CA CYS A 85 3.93 10.48 13.57
C CYS A 85 3.88 11.86 12.92
N SER A 86 4.16 12.93 13.67
CA SER A 86 4.06 14.31 13.17
C SER A 86 4.92 14.63 11.93
N GLN A 87 6.07 13.96 11.74
CA GLN A 87 6.85 14.10 10.49
C GLN A 87 6.10 13.52 9.28
N ILE A 88 5.38 12.40 9.46
CA ILE A 88 4.53 11.81 8.41
C ILE A 88 3.32 12.72 8.16
N ALA A 89 2.75 13.35 9.20
CA ALA A 89 1.68 14.35 9.06
C ALA A 89 2.10 15.57 8.22
N GLU A 90 3.30 16.12 8.46
CA GLU A 90 3.89 17.19 7.64
C GLU A 90 4.09 16.74 6.19
N ASP A 91 4.62 15.53 5.99
CA ASP A 91 4.91 15.00 4.67
C ASP A 91 3.63 14.68 3.87
N ILE A 92 2.57 14.13 4.48
CA ILE A 92 1.28 13.89 3.80
C ILE A 92 0.77 15.18 3.16
N LYS A 93 0.76 16.28 3.92
CA LYS A 93 0.34 17.61 3.42
C LYS A 93 1.26 18.11 2.31
N THR A 94 2.58 17.94 2.49
CA THR A 94 3.58 18.30 1.46
C THR A 94 3.38 17.54 0.15
N CYS A 95 3.02 16.25 0.21
CA CYS A 95 2.70 15.42 -0.95
C CYS A 95 1.42 15.90 -1.66
N GLN A 96 0.38 16.18 -0.88
CA GLN A 96 -0.91 16.68 -1.39
C GLN A 96 -0.76 18.07 -2.06
N ASP A 97 0.01 18.97 -1.46
CA ASP A 97 0.33 20.29 -2.04
C ASP A 97 1.13 20.19 -3.35
N GLN A 98 1.91 19.12 -3.54
CA GLN A 98 2.61 18.81 -4.79
C GLN A 98 1.73 18.06 -5.81
N GLY A 99 0.45 17.82 -5.47
CA GLY A 99 -0.54 17.14 -6.29
C GLY A 99 -0.43 15.62 -6.28
N LYS A 100 0.26 15.02 -5.31
CA LYS A 100 0.37 13.56 -5.16
C LYS A 100 -0.79 13.01 -4.35
N LEU A 101 -1.21 11.77 -4.65
CA LEU A 101 -2.23 11.07 -3.89
C LEU A 101 -1.58 10.30 -2.72
N VAL A 102 -2.12 10.42 -1.50
CA VAL A 102 -1.60 9.71 -0.32
C VAL A 102 -2.64 8.75 0.25
N LEU A 103 -2.40 7.45 0.13
CA LEU A 103 -3.27 6.39 0.66
C LEU A 103 -2.65 5.77 1.92
N LEU A 104 -3.47 5.35 2.89
CA LEU A 104 -3.01 4.53 4.02
C LEU A 104 -3.34 3.06 3.76
N SER A 105 -2.33 2.19 3.74
CA SER A 105 -2.52 0.75 3.49
C SER A 105 -2.73 -0.05 4.77
N LEU A 106 -3.71 -0.94 4.72
CA LEU A 106 -4.07 -1.89 5.75
C LEU A 106 -3.57 -3.28 5.38
N GLY A 107 -2.85 -3.91 6.31
CA GLY A 107 -2.47 -5.32 6.22
C GLY A 107 -0.95 -5.51 6.18
N GLY A 108 -0.46 -5.98 5.03
CA GLY A 108 0.89 -6.44 4.79
C GLY A 108 1.19 -7.82 5.39
N ALA A 109 2.41 -8.29 5.19
CA ALA A 109 2.87 -9.65 5.50
C ALA A 109 2.88 -10.05 6.99
N SER A 110 2.46 -9.19 7.92
CA SER A 110 2.31 -9.56 9.34
C SER A 110 1.20 -10.60 9.56
N GLY A 111 0.16 -10.54 8.73
CA GLY A 111 -1.06 -11.36 8.80
C GLY A 111 -1.91 -11.21 10.08
N ALA A 112 -1.48 -10.41 11.05
CA ALA A 112 -2.01 -10.33 12.41
C ALA A 112 -3.21 -9.37 12.53
N TYR A 113 -4.19 -9.54 11.64
CA TYR A 113 -5.34 -8.64 11.49
C TYR A 113 -6.56 -9.38 10.91
N GLY A 114 -7.74 -8.80 11.05
CA GLY A 114 -8.97 -9.30 10.45
C GLY A 114 -10.18 -9.07 11.35
N PHE A 115 -11.37 -9.44 10.86
CA PHE A 115 -12.63 -9.21 11.57
C PHE A 115 -13.34 -10.52 11.89
N SER A 116 -14.02 -10.54 13.03
CA SER A 116 -14.94 -11.60 13.45
C SER A 116 -16.29 -11.51 12.74
N SER A 117 -16.68 -10.32 12.27
CA SER A 117 -17.98 -10.06 11.63
C SER A 117 -17.97 -8.79 10.78
N ASP A 118 -18.97 -8.67 9.89
CA ASP A 118 -19.20 -7.47 9.10
C ASP A 118 -19.47 -6.22 9.98
N SER A 119 -20.19 -6.37 11.09
CA SER A 119 -20.49 -5.26 12.01
C SER A 119 -19.25 -4.71 12.73
N GLU A 120 -18.27 -5.56 13.03
CA GLU A 120 -16.97 -5.14 13.56
C GLU A 120 -16.16 -4.37 12.51
N ALA A 121 -16.22 -4.83 11.25
CA ALA A 121 -15.57 -4.18 10.13
C ALA A 121 -16.19 -2.82 9.76
N GLU A 122 -17.53 -2.70 9.83
CA GLU A 122 -18.26 -1.42 9.69
C GLU A 122 -17.94 -0.44 10.83
N THR A 123 -17.79 -0.96 12.05
CA THR A 123 -17.33 -0.14 13.20
C THR A 123 -15.90 0.35 12.95
N PHE A 124 -15.01 -0.52 12.47
CA PHE A 124 -13.64 -0.16 12.17
C PHE A 124 -13.51 0.83 10.99
N ALA A 125 -14.42 0.82 10.01
CA ALA A 125 -14.51 1.86 8.98
C ALA A 125 -14.65 3.26 9.60
N THR A 126 -15.43 3.38 10.67
CA THR A 126 -15.62 4.63 11.43
C THR A 126 -14.35 5.01 12.21
N THR A 127 -13.66 4.02 12.79
CA THR A 127 -12.34 4.23 13.43
C THR A 127 -11.30 4.79 12.46
N LEU A 128 -11.19 4.21 11.26
CA LEU A 128 -10.27 4.68 10.21
C LEU A 128 -10.59 6.12 9.80
N TRP A 129 -11.87 6.43 9.60
CA TRP A 129 -12.32 7.78 9.25
C TRP A 129 -12.01 8.82 10.32
N ASN A 130 -12.22 8.47 11.60
CA ASN A 130 -11.99 9.38 12.72
C ASN A 130 -10.52 9.62 13.03
N LYS A 131 -9.65 8.61 12.84
CA LYS A 131 -8.22 8.69 13.15
C LYS A 131 -7.33 9.17 11.99
N PHE A 132 -7.73 8.90 10.74
CA PHE A 132 -6.92 9.18 9.54
C PHE A 132 -7.67 9.95 8.44
N GLY A 133 -8.99 9.78 8.35
CA GLY A 133 -9.86 10.49 7.41
C GLY A 133 -10.32 11.86 7.93
N GLY A 134 -11.41 12.38 7.34
CA GLY A 134 -12.02 13.67 7.68
C GLY A 134 -12.89 13.67 8.96
N GLY A 135 -12.90 12.57 9.73
CA GLY A 135 -13.55 12.52 11.04
C GLY A 135 -12.69 13.12 12.15
N THR A 136 -13.10 12.93 13.40
CA THR A 136 -12.42 13.50 14.58
C THR A 136 -12.17 12.44 15.65
N ASP A 137 -10.96 12.45 16.21
CA ASP A 137 -10.52 11.59 17.30
C ASP A 137 -9.50 12.37 18.16
N SER A 138 -9.31 12.00 19.43
CA SER A 138 -8.29 12.62 20.31
C SER A 138 -6.88 12.12 20.03
N GLU A 139 -6.74 10.91 19.47
CA GLU A 139 -5.47 10.27 19.15
C GLU A 139 -5.43 9.99 17.65
N ARG A 140 -5.03 11.01 16.88
CA ARG A 140 -4.82 10.96 15.43
C ARG A 140 -3.34 10.77 15.13
N PRO A 141 -2.91 9.59 14.63
CA PRO A 141 -1.50 9.31 14.35
C PRO A 141 -0.80 10.29 13.39
N PHE A 142 -1.57 10.97 12.54
CA PHE A 142 -1.07 11.99 11.61
C PHE A 142 -1.60 13.39 11.92
N ASP A 143 -1.83 13.72 13.19
CA ASP A 143 -2.28 15.05 13.64
C ASP A 143 -3.51 15.55 12.85
N ASP A 144 -3.42 16.72 12.24
CA ASP A 144 -4.42 17.37 11.39
C ASP A 144 -4.39 16.90 9.92
N ALA A 145 -3.42 16.07 9.53
CA ALA A 145 -3.37 15.52 8.18
C ALA A 145 -4.52 14.54 7.94
N VAL A 146 -5.00 14.52 6.70
CA VAL A 146 -6.11 13.68 6.24
C VAL A 146 -5.64 12.93 5.00
N VAL A 147 -5.61 11.60 5.06
CA VAL A 147 -5.24 10.77 3.90
C VAL A 147 -6.33 10.82 2.83
N ASP A 148 -5.95 10.65 1.57
CA ASP A 148 -6.88 10.70 0.44
C ASP A 148 -7.64 9.38 0.22
N GLY A 149 -7.36 8.36 1.03
CA GLY A 149 -8.01 7.07 0.91
C GLY A 149 -7.33 5.94 1.68
N PHE A 150 -7.87 4.74 1.49
CA PHE A 150 -7.36 3.52 2.10
C PHE A 150 -7.04 2.47 1.05
N ASP A 151 -5.91 1.80 1.25
CA ASP A 151 -5.47 0.65 0.47
C ASP A 151 -5.62 -0.64 1.30
N PHE A 152 -5.92 -1.75 0.64
CA PHE A 152 -6.11 -3.07 1.27
C PHE A 152 -5.11 -4.07 0.69
N ASP A 153 -3.95 -4.16 1.33
CA ASP A 153 -2.90 -5.13 1.05
C ASP A 153 -3.04 -6.32 2.01
N LEU A 154 -4.08 -7.13 1.79
CA LEU A 154 -4.46 -8.21 2.68
C LEU A 154 -3.77 -9.52 2.24
N GLU A 155 -2.89 -10.07 3.07
CA GLU A 155 -2.03 -11.20 2.71
C GLU A 155 -2.36 -12.51 3.46
N ASN A 156 -3.34 -12.51 4.37
CA ASN A 156 -3.60 -13.64 5.29
C ASN A 156 -4.73 -14.59 4.87
N ASN A 157 -5.25 -14.47 3.64
CA ASN A 157 -6.35 -15.28 3.09
C ASN A 157 -7.68 -15.19 3.86
N GLN A 158 -7.86 -14.20 4.73
CA GLN A 158 -9.11 -13.96 5.44
C GLN A 158 -9.90 -12.82 4.77
N SER A 159 -11.18 -13.06 4.48
CA SER A 159 -12.07 -12.11 3.78
C SER A 159 -13.31 -11.69 4.59
N THR A 160 -13.49 -12.19 5.81
CA THR A 160 -14.58 -11.79 6.72
C THR A 160 -14.55 -10.27 6.95
N GLY A 161 -15.69 -9.60 6.79
CA GLY A 161 -15.83 -8.16 7.02
C GLY A 161 -15.23 -7.24 5.95
N THR A 162 -14.35 -7.69 5.06
CA THR A 162 -13.62 -6.79 4.15
C THR A 162 -14.55 -6.06 3.17
N VAL A 163 -15.57 -6.75 2.64
CA VAL A 163 -16.59 -6.15 1.78
C VAL A 163 -17.44 -5.12 2.54
N ALA A 164 -17.78 -5.40 3.81
CA ALA A 164 -18.57 -4.50 4.64
C ALA A 164 -17.78 -3.23 5.00
N LEU A 165 -16.51 -3.37 5.40
CA LEU A 165 -15.55 -2.27 5.59
C LEU A 165 -15.49 -1.36 4.36
N GLY A 166 -15.24 -1.91 3.17
CA GLY A 166 -15.10 -1.13 1.94
C GLY A 166 -16.39 -0.40 1.55
N LYS A 167 -17.56 -1.05 1.66
CA LYS A 167 -18.85 -0.40 1.46
C LYS A 167 -19.09 0.71 2.48
N LYS A 168 -18.78 0.47 3.75
CA LYS A 168 -18.98 1.46 4.80
C LYS A 168 -18.09 2.69 4.65
N LEU A 169 -16.86 2.50 4.19
CA LEU A 169 -15.98 3.60 3.82
C LEU A 169 -16.56 4.43 2.66
N ARG A 170 -17.13 3.80 1.62
CA ARG A 170 -17.83 4.55 0.54
C ARG A 170 -19.05 5.33 1.05
N GLU A 171 -19.85 4.76 1.95
CA GLU A 171 -20.93 5.50 2.62
C GLU A 171 -20.39 6.73 3.38
N ILE A 172 -19.35 6.54 4.20
CA ILE A 172 -18.73 7.61 4.98
C ILE A 172 -18.15 8.70 4.07
N PHE A 173 -17.42 8.34 3.02
CA PHE A 173 -16.87 9.28 2.04
C PHE A 173 -17.94 10.13 1.36
N SER A 174 -19.14 9.58 1.15
CA SER A 174 -20.26 10.34 0.55
C SER A 174 -20.79 11.47 1.45
N THR A 175 -20.40 11.50 2.74
CA THR A 175 -20.79 12.57 3.69
C THR A 175 -19.89 13.80 3.62
N ASP A 176 -18.68 13.68 3.06
CA ASP A 176 -17.75 14.80 2.86
C ASP A 176 -17.66 15.16 1.37
N SER A 177 -18.42 16.18 0.96
CA SER A 177 -18.39 16.69 -0.42
C SER A 177 -17.22 17.64 -0.71
N SER A 178 -16.33 17.91 0.26
CA SER A 178 -15.19 18.84 0.07
C SER A 178 -13.99 18.19 -0.60
N ARG A 179 -13.88 16.85 -0.54
CA ARG A 179 -12.76 16.07 -1.06
C ARG A 179 -13.26 14.80 -1.76
N LYS A 180 -12.55 14.35 -2.80
CA LYS A 180 -12.71 12.98 -3.30
C LYS A 180 -11.76 12.05 -2.53
N TYR A 181 -12.32 10.98 -1.96
CA TYR A 181 -11.56 9.89 -1.36
C TYR A 181 -11.52 8.65 -2.26
N TYR A 182 -10.46 7.86 -2.13
CA TYR A 182 -10.16 6.71 -2.98
C TYR A 182 -10.10 5.41 -2.17
N LEU A 183 -10.45 4.28 -2.81
CA LEU A 183 -10.18 2.94 -2.27
C LEU A 183 -9.38 2.11 -3.27
N SER A 184 -8.42 1.35 -2.77
CA SER A 184 -7.64 0.40 -3.58
C SER A 184 -7.43 -0.92 -2.86
N ALA A 185 -7.09 -1.97 -3.61
CA ALA A 185 -6.62 -3.23 -3.06
C ALA A 185 -5.38 -3.71 -3.82
N ALA A 186 -4.53 -4.50 -3.15
CA ALA A 186 -3.30 -5.04 -3.70
C ALA A 186 -3.34 -6.58 -3.83
N PRO A 187 -4.18 -7.13 -4.73
CA PRO A 187 -4.26 -8.58 -4.91
C PRO A 187 -2.93 -9.15 -5.43
N GLN A 188 -2.61 -10.39 -5.06
CA GLN A 188 -1.59 -11.14 -5.79
C GLN A 188 -2.11 -11.48 -7.20
N CYS A 189 -1.22 -11.72 -8.17
CA CYS A 189 -1.66 -12.03 -9.54
C CYS A 189 -2.56 -13.28 -9.72
N PRO A 190 -2.57 -14.32 -8.85
CA PRO A 190 -3.52 -15.43 -8.99
C PRO A 190 -4.97 -14.94 -8.83
N TYR A 191 -5.83 -15.29 -9.78
CA TYR A 191 -7.23 -14.86 -9.80
C TYR A 191 -8.19 -16.04 -9.57
N PRO A 192 -9.22 -15.91 -8.71
CA PRO A 192 -9.46 -14.79 -7.81
C PRO A 192 -8.43 -14.76 -6.65
N ASP A 193 -8.05 -13.56 -6.21
CA ASP A 193 -7.19 -13.40 -5.04
C ASP A 193 -7.92 -13.84 -3.76
N ALA A 194 -7.21 -14.57 -2.89
CA ALA A 194 -7.81 -15.25 -1.75
C ALA A 194 -8.16 -14.32 -0.57
N SER A 195 -7.58 -13.13 -0.47
CA SER A 195 -7.84 -12.18 0.62
C SER A 195 -8.72 -11.02 0.17
N THR A 196 -8.37 -10.43 -0.97
CA THR A 196 -8.96 -9.20 -1.51
C THR A 196 -9.97 -9.46 -2.63
N GLY A 197 -10.02 -10.66 -3.22
CA GLY A 197 -10.89 -10.97 -4.36
C GLY A 197 -12.38 -10.75 -4.09
N ALA A 198 -12.85 -11.09 -2.89
CA ALA A 198 -14.22 -10.78 -2.45
C ALA A 198 -14.49 -9.26 -2.39
N MET A 199 -13.49 -8.49 -1.93
CA MET A 199 -13.56 -7.03 -1.82
C MET A 199 -13.57 -6.37 -3.20
N LEU A 200 -12.69 -6.80 -4.10
CA LEU A 200 -12.62 -6.36 -5.50
C LEU A 200 -13.90 -6.63 -6.30
N ALA A 201 -14.61 -7.73 -6.00
CA ALA A 201 -15.90 -8.05 -6.62
C ALA A 201 -17.11 -7.38 -5.92
N GLY A 202 -16.98 -7.02 -4.64
CA GLY A 202 -18.10 -6.54 -3.81
C GLY A 202 -18.12 -5.03 -3.52
N VAL A 203 -17.02 -4.32 -3.74
CA VAL A 203 -16.83 -2.91 -3.39
C VAL A 203 -16.51 -2.10 -4.66
N ASP A 204 -17.05 -0.88 -4.74
CA ASP A 204 -16.59 0.13 -5.69
C ASP A 204 -15.15 0.51 -5.34
N MET A 205 -14.17 0.06 -6.13
CA MET A 205 -12.74 0.33 -5.97
C MET A 205 -12.25 1.28 -7.06
N ASP A 206 -11.41 2.27 -6.71
CA ASP A 206 -10.76 3.12 -7.70
C ASP A 206 -9.56 2.41 -8.34
N PHE A 207 -8.75 1.69 -7.56
CA PHE A 207 -7.49 1.09 -8.02
C PHE A 207 -7.33 -0.39 -7.63
N ALA A 208 -6.58 -1.14 -8.46
CA ALA A 208 -6.08 -2.47 -8.13
C ALA A 208 -4.57 -2.55 -8.39
N PHE A 209 -3.77 -2.68 -7.34
CA PHE A 209 -2.31 -2.76 -7.38
C PHE A 209 -1.86 -4.23 -7.47
N ILE A 210 -2.05 -4.85 -8.64
CA ILE A 210 -1.91 -6.30 -8.80
C ILE A 210 -0.43 -6.71 -8.72
N GLN A 211 -0.07 -7.54 -7.74
CA GLN A 211 1.30 -7.97 -7.49
C GLN A 211 1.72 -9.06 -8.49
N PHE A 212 2.40 -8.69 -9.58
CA PHE A 212 2.90 -9.61 -10.62
C PHE A 212 4.31 -10.14 -10.28
N TYR A 213 4.48 -10.60 -9.03
CA TYR A 213 5.72 -11.17 -8.50
C TYR A 213 5.42 -12.23 -7.42
N ASN A 214 6.46 -12.94 -6.93
CA ASN A 214 6.36 -14.08 -6.01
C ASN A 214 5.41 -15.24 -6.43
N ASN A 215 4.90 -15.23 -7.68
CA ASN A 215 3.81 -16.08 -8.14
C ASN A 215 4.03 -16.56 -9.58
N TYR A 216 3.34 -17.65 -9.95
CA TYR A 216 3.45 -18.27 -11.28
C TYR A 216 3.06 -17.35 -12.45
N CYS A 217 2.28 -16.30 -12.17
CA CYS A 217 1.71 -15.33 -13.10
C CYS A 217 2.48 -13.99 -13.15
N GLN A 218 3.70 -13.94 -12.57
CA GLN A 218 4.63 -12.83 -12.77
C GLN A 218 4.91 -12.56 -14.27
N LEU A 219 5.51 -11.40 -14.60
CA LEU A 219 5.88 -11.08 -15.99
C LEU A 219 6.69 -12.23 -16.64
N GLY A 220 6.14 -12.80 -17.70
CA GLY A 220 6.54 -14.12 -18.20
C GLY A 220 5.48 -14.74 -19.10
N SER A 221 5.65 -16.02 -19.46
CA SER A 221 4.70 -16.75 -20.33
C SER A 221 3.29 -16.91 -19.76
N ASN A 222 3.16 -16.78 -18.44
CA ASN A 222 1.92 -17.00 -17.69
C ASN A 222 1.32 -15.68 -17.16
N PHE A 223 1.85 -14.52 -17.61
CA PHE A 223 1.35 -13.21 -17.22
C PHE A 223 -0.13 -13.07 -17.59
N ASN A 224 -1.00 -12.97 -16.59
CA ASN A 224 -2.44 -13.15 -16.73
C ASN A 224 -3.23 -11.83 -16.76
N TRP A 225 -2.66 -10.78 -17.38
CA TRP A 225 -3.32 -9.48 -17.50
C TRP A 225 -4.74 -9.57 -18.09
N ASP A 226 -4.95 -10.42 -19.09
CA ASP A 226 -6.26 -10.58 -19.75
C ASP A 226 -7.35 -11.13 -18.80
N THR A 227 -6.95 -11.90 -17.77
CA THR A 227 -7.86 -12.33 -16.69
C THR A 227 -8.27 -11.15 -15.82
N TRP A 228 -7.34 -10.28 -15.48
CA TRP A 228 -7.60 -9.06 -14.72
C TRP A 228 -8.39 -8.02 -15.51
N GLN A 229 -8.14 -7.89 -16.82
CA GLN A 229 -8.95 -7.08 -17.75
C GLN A 229 -10.38 -7.61 -17.83
N SER A 230 -10.56 -8.93 -17.90
CA SER A 230 -11.89 -9.57 -17.83
C SER A 230 -12.59 -9.29 -16.50
N PHE A 231 -11.87 -9.29 -15.37
CA PHE A 231 -12.40 -8.88 -14.08
C PHE A 231 -12.89 -7.42 -14.08
N ALA A 232 -12.09 -6.48 -14.59
CA ALA A 232 -12.45 -5.05 -14.62
C ALA A 232 -13.73 -4.81 -15.44
N GLU A 233 -13.82 -5.44 -16.62
CA GLU A 233 -14.97 -5.34 -17.52
C GLU A 233 -16.22 -6.04 -16.97
N GLN A 234 -16.09 -7.27 -16.46
CA GLN A 234 -17.23 -8.15 -16.19
C GLN A 234 -17.61 -8.18 -14.71
N THR A 235 -16.64 -8.25 -13.81
CA THR A 235 -16.85 -8.51 -12.38
C THR A 235 -16.85 -7.24 -11.51
N SER A 236 -15.89 -6.32 -11.70
CA SER A 236 -15.75 -5.17 -10.80
C SER A 236 -17.02 -4.31 -10.77
N PRO A 237 -17.48 -3.83 -9.59
CA PRO A 237 -18.57 -2.85 -9.51
C PRO A 237 -18.22 -1.54 -10.23
N ASN A 238 -16.95 -1.13 -10.21
CA ASN A 238 -16.46 0.04 -10.93
C ASN A 238 -15.81 -0.37 -12.26
N LYS A 239 -16.52 -0.20 -13.37
CA LYS A 239 -16.00 -0.49 -14.72
C LYS A 239 -14.85 0.42 -15.16
N ASN A 240 -14.65 1.54 -14.45
CA ASN A 240 -13.54 2.47 -14.65
C ASN A 240 -12.36 2.22 -13.68
N ILE A 241 -12.35 1.09 -12.94
CA ILE A 241 -11.25 0.73 -12.05
C ILE A 241 -9.92 0.76 -12.81
N LYS A 242 -8.89 1.35 -12.19
CA LYS A 242 -7.54 1.41 -12.74
C LYS A 242 -6.66 0.33 -12.12
N MET A 243 -6.24 -0.59 -12.96
CA MET A 243 -5.33 -1.67 -12.64
C MET A 243 -3.89 -1.23 -12.92
N TYR A 244 -2.98 -1.58 -12.01
CA TYR A 244 -1.57 -1.28 -12.08
C TYR A 244 -0.77 -2.57 -12.14
N VAL A 245 0.30 -2.57 -12.93
CA VAL A 245 1.27 -3.68 -12.91
C VAL A 245 2.20 -3.47 -11.72
N GLY A 246 1.98 -4.21 -10.64
CA GLY A 246 2.81 -4.22 -9.44
C GLY A 246 4.08 -5.05 -9.62
N LEU A 247 5.24 -4.45 -9.34
CA LEU A 247 6.56 -5.04 -9.52
C LEU A 247 7.46 -4.80 -8.29
N PRO A 248 8.47 -5.65 -8.04
CA PRO A 248 9.53 -5.34 -7.08
C PRO A 248 10.39 -4.20 -7.61
N GLY A 249 10.75 -3.23 -6.77
CA GLY A 249 11.62 -2.10 -7.15
C GLY A 249 13.07 -2.51 -7.44
N ALA A 250 13.53 -3.62 -6.85
CA ALA A 250 14.83 -4.24 -7.10
C ALA A 250 14.76 -5.76 -6.90
N THR A 251 15.78 -6.50 -7.37
CA THR A 251 15.92 -7.96 -7.19
C THR A 251 15.84 -8.41 -5.73
N SER A 252 16.20 -7.55 -4.77
CA SER A 252 16.16 -7.86 -3.33
C SER A 252 14.81 -7.57 -2.65
N SER A 253 13.86 -6.91 -3.32
CA SER A 253 12.58 -6.52 -2.71
C SER A 253 11.51 -7.62 -2.72
N ALA A 254 11.73 -8.70 -3.48
CA ALA A 254 10.84 -9.85 -3.52
C ALA A 254 11.62 -11.15 -3.73
N SER A 255 11.04 -12.29 -3.38
CA SER A 255 11.66 -13.61 -3.54
C SER A 255 11.85 -14.00 -5.01
N THR A 256 10.86 -13.69 -5.86
CA THR A 256 10.95 -13.82 -7.32
C THR A 256 10.17 -12.71 -8.02
N GLY A 257 10.45 -12.47 -9.31
CA GLY A 257 9.60 -11.64 -10.16
C GLY A 257 10.05 -10.18 -10.34
N TYR A 258 11.26 -9.81 -9.91
CA TYR A 258 11.87 -8.59 -10.41
C TYR A 258 12.02 -8.68 -11.93
N ALA A 259 11.59 -7.64 -12.64
CA ALA A 259 11.63 -7.51 -14.08
C ALA A 259 12.30 -6.17 -14.41
N ASP A 260 13.40 -6.22 -15.16
CA ASP A 260 14.02 -5.01 -15.68
C ASP A 260 13.14 -4.32 -16.74
N LEU A 261 13.50 -3.09 -17.13
CA LEU A 261 12.72 -2.34 -18.12
C LEU A 261 12.50 -3.14 -19.41
N ALA A 262 13.53 -3.81 -19.94
CA ALA A 262 13.42 -4.63 -21.16
C ALA A 262 12.40 -5.78 -21.02
N THR A 263 12.31 -6.40 -19.83
CA THR A 263 11.29 -7.41 -19.53
C THR A 263 9.90 -6.79 -19.40
N VAL A 264 9.79 -5.61 -18.79
CA VAL A 264 8.52 -4.85 -18.71
C VAL A 264 8.03 -4.46 -20.11
N GLU A 265 8.90 -3.93 -20.98
CA GLU A 265 8.56 -3.54 -22.35
C GLU A 265 8.06 -4.72 -23.20
N LYS A 266 8.60 -5.92 -22.95
CA LYS A 266 8.23 -7.16 -23.65
C LYS A 266 6.82 -7.64 -23.31
N TYR A 267 6.37 -7.48 -22.05
CA TYR A 267 5.10 -8.04 -21.58
C TYR A 267 3.99 -7.00 -21.38
N VAL A 268 4.32 -5.77 -20.93
CA VAL A 268 3.36 -4.68 -20.71
C VAL A 268 3.24 -3.84 -21.99
N THR A 269 2.76 -4.50 -23.04
CA THR A 269 2.74 -3.99 -24.42
C THR A 269 1.91 -2.72 -24.59
N SER A 270 2.08 -2.04 -25.73
CA SER A 270 1.28 -0.86 -26.08
C SER A 270 -0.23 -1.08 -26.06
N SER A 271 -0.73 -2.30 -26.32
CA SER A 271 -2.17 -2.61 -26.22
C SER A 271 -2.66 -2.64 -24.77
N ILE A 272 -1.84 -3.13 -23.83
CA ILE A 272 -2.11 -3.03 -22.39
C ILE A 272 -2.07 -1.56 -21.96
N LYS A 273 -1.01 -0.82 -22.32
CA LYS A 273 -0.88 0.60 -21.97
C LYS A 273 -2.00 1.50 -22.51
N SER A 274 -2.65 1.10 -23.60
CA SER A 274 -3.81 1.80 -24.18
C SER A 274 -5.17 1.29 -23.70
N SER A 275 -5.24 0.27 -22.82
CA SER A 275 -6.51 -0.19 -22.26
C SER A 275 -7.10 0.87 -21.32
N ALA A 276 -8.44 1.00 -21.32
CA ALA A 276 -9.12 1.98 -20.48
C ALA A 276 -8.88 1.75 -18.97
N ASN A 277 -8.60 0.50 -18.58
CA ASN A 277 -8.37 0.09 -17.21
C ASN A 277 -6.89 0.11 -16.81
N PHE A 278 -5.94 0.34 -17.72
CA PHE A 278 -4.54 0.53 -17.31
C PHE A 278 -4.37 1.89 -16.61
N GLY A 279 -3.86 1.87 -15.38
CA GLY A 279 -3.50 3.05 -14.59
C GLY A 279 -2.00 3.39 -14.63
N GLY A 280 -1.15 2.38 -14.83
CA GLY A 280 0.30 2.50 -14.84
C GLY A 280 0.99 1.39 -14.05
N PHE A 281 1.98 1.75 -13.25
CA PHE A 281 2.83 0.81 -12.50
C PHE A 281 2.75 1.02 -10.99
N MET A 282 2.95 -0.05 -10.22
CA MET A 282 3.15 0.00 -8.78
C MET A 282 4.50 -0.63 -8.43
N LEU A 283 5.22 -0.06 -7.45
CA LEU A 283 6.47 -0.62 -6.94
C LEU A 283 6.40 -0.94 -5.44
N TRP A 284 6.87 -2.16 -5.12
CA TRP A 284 7.29 -2.58 -3.79
C TRP A 284 8.83 -2.49 -3.69
N ASP A 285 9.41 -1.48 -3.04
CA ASP A 285 8.82 -0.29 -2.43
C ASP A 285 9.60 0.97 -2.87
N ALA A 286 9.24 2.14 -2.34
CA ALA A 286 9.88 3.42 -2.67
C ALA A 286 11.40 3.41 -2.44
N SER A 287 11.88 2.69 -1.42
CA SER A 287 13.31 2.65 -1.09
C SER A 287 14.11 1.90 -2.15
N SER A 288 13.57 0.82 -2.72
CA SER A 288 14.23 0.07 -3.79
C SER A 288 13.97 0.66 -5.18
N GLY A 289 12.74 1.11 -5.45
CA GLY A 289 12.32 1.67 -6.75
C GLY A 289 13.09 2.93 -7.14
N GLU A 290 13.50 3.74 -6.16
CA GLU A 290 14.36 4.91 -6.40
C GLU A 290 15.86 4.62 -6.33
N SER A 291 16.29 3.65 -5.51
CA SER A 291 17.73 3.30 -5.37
C SER A 291 18.26 2.44 -6.52
N ASN A 292 17.39 1.67 -7.18
CA ASN A 292 17.73 0.86 -8.35
C ASN A 292 17.81 1.75 -9.60
N VAL A 293 19.03 2.10 -10.01
CA VAL A 293 19.28 3.00 -11.15
C VAL A 293 19.90 2.28 -12.35
N ASP A 294 19.59 2.76 -13.55
CA ASP A 294 20.28 2.34 -14.77
C ASP A 294 21.69 2.95 -14.91
N SER A 295 22.37 2.66 -16.02
CA SER A 295 23.70 3.20 -16.34
C SER A 295 23.72 4.71 -16.59
N THR A 296 22.57 5.36 -16.71
CA THR A 296 22.42 6.83 -16.81
C THR A 296 22.14 7.49 -15.45
N GLY A 297 21.93 6.70 -14.40
CA GLY A 297 21.53 7.17 -13.07
C GLY A 297 20.03 7.37 -12.90
N LYS A 298 19.20 6.86 -13.84
CA LYS A 298 17.74 7.00 -13.78
C LYS A 298 17.13 5.87 -12.95
N SER A 299 16.35 6.21 -11.93
CA SER A 299 15.68 5.23 -11.09
C SER A 299 14.68 4.37 -11.86
N PHE A 300 14.42 3.17 -11.35
CA PHE A 300 13.47 2.24 -11.97
C PHE A 300 12.05 2.80 -11.99
N ALA A 301 11.64 3.54 -10.95
CA ALA A 301 10.39 4.30 -10.94
C ALA A 301 10.31 5.33 -12.09
N ALA A 302 11.38 6.11 -12.32
CA ALA A 302 11.44 7.08 -13.41
C ALA A 302 11.47 6.40 -14.80
N GLN A 303 12.14 5.27 -14.94
CA GLN A 303 12.09 4.44 -16.16
C GLN A 303 10.66 3.96 -16.46
N LEU A 304 9.93 3.46 -15.45
CA LEU A 304 8.54 3.03 -15.60
C LEU A 304 7.59 4.21 -15.91
N LYS A 305 7.80 5.38 -15.30
CA LYS A 305 7.06 6.62 -15.61
C LYS A 305 7.16 6.98 -17.08
N GLU A 306 8.39 7.06 -17.60
CA GLU A 306 8.65 7.37 -19.01
C GLU A 306 8.08 6.29 -19.94
N TYR A 307 8.23 5.01 -19.58
CA TYR A 307 7.67 3.93 -20.39
C TYR A 307 6.14 3.97 -20.42
N ALA A 308 5.47 4.24 -19.31
CA ALA A 308 4.02 4.36 -19.26
C ALA A 308 3.50 5.55 -20.09
N ALA A 309 4.20 6.69 -20.05
CA ALA A 309 3.89 7.85 -20.89
C ALA A 309 4.18 7.62 -22.38
N SER A 310 5.16 6.76 -22.72
CA SER A 310 5.50 6.47 -24.11
C SER A 310 4.34 5.78 -24.86
N GLY A 311 4.00 6.31 -26.03
CA GLY A 311 2.89 5.82 -26.87
C GLY A 311 1.53 6.45 -26.59
N ALA A 312 1.29 7.03 -25.40
CA ALA A 312 0.02 7.69 -25.09
C ALA A 312 -0.32 8.87 -26.02
N GLY A 313 0.71 9.56 -26.54
CA GLY A 313 0.55 10.68 -27.48
C GLY A 313 -0.02 10.30 -28.86
N ALA A 314 0.04 9.03 -29.27
CA ALA A 314 -0.44 8.61 -30.59
C ALA A 314 -1.98 8.65 -30.73
N ALA A 315 -2.72 8.48 -29.63
CA ALA A 315 -4.18 8.53 -29.64
C ALA A 315 -4.76 9.96 -29.70
N SER A 316 -4.10 10.94 -29.08
CA SER A 316 -4.60 12.33 -29.02
C SER A 316 -4.29 13.17 -30.27
N ALA A 317 -3.27 12.81 -31.05
CA ALA A 317 -2.88 13.55 -32.26
C ALA A 317 -3.81 13.29 -33.47
N VAL A 318 -4.59 12.20 -33.47
CA VAL A 318 -5.43 11.81 -34.63
C VAL A 318 -6.76 12.57 -34.65
N SER A 319 -7.37 12.88 -33.51
CA SER A 319 -8.66 13.59 -33.44
C SER A 319 -8.55 15.11 -33.64
N SER A 320 -7.36 15.70 -33.49
CA SER A 320 -7.14 17.15 -33.59
C SER A 320 -6.71 17.62 -35.00
N ALA A 321 -6.28 16.70 -35.87
CA ALA A 321 -5.86 17.02 -37.25
C ALA A 321 -7.02 17.07 -38.27
N ALA A 322 -8.22 16.59 -37.93
CA ALA A 322 -9.33 16.41 -38.88
C ALA A 322 -10.24 17.65 -39.06
N SER A 323 -9.96 18.76 -38.38
CA SER A 323 -10.86 19.94 -38.32
C SER A 323 -10.18 21.26 -38.72
N SER A 324 -9.34 21.28 -39.76
CA SER A 324 -8.71 22.51 -40.28
C SER A 324 -8.32 22.47 -41.78
N ALA A 325 -9.19 21.93 -42.64
CA ALA A 325 -9.31 22.20 -44.08
C ALA A 325 -10.68 21.62 -44.51
N VAL A 326 -11.55 22.26 -45.28
CA VAL A 326 -11.36 22.99 -46.56
C VAL A 326 -12.41 24.11 -46.67
N SER A 327 -12.11 25.19 -47.38
CA SER A 327 -13.11 26.13 -47.91
C SER A 327 -12.71 26.61 -49.31
N SER A 328 -13.70 26.68 -50.22
CA SER A 328 -13.62 27.19 -51.61
C SER A 328 -12.82 26.28 -52.58
N ALA A 329 -13.32 25.84 -53.75
CA ALA A 329 -14.17 26.56 -54.70
C ALA A 329 -14.97 25.66 -55.68
N VAL A 330 -16.07 26.26 -56.15
CA VAL A 330 -17.04 25.93 -57.22
C VAL A 330 -16.46 25.37 -58.55
N SER A 331 -17.10 24.35 -59.17
CA SER A 331 -17.99 24.55 -60.35
C SER A 331 -18.46 23.27 -61.09
N SER A 332 -19.77 23.16 -61.37
CA SER A 332 -20.43 22.41 -62.48
C SER A 332 -20.18 20.86 -62.60
N THR A 333 -21.08 20.00 -63.11
CA THR A 333 -22.25 20.15 -64.01
C THR A 333 -23.40 19.20 -63.63
N VAL A 334 -24.62 19.56 -64.06
CA VAL A 334 -25.83 18.70 -64.01
C VAL A 334 -25.73 17.43 -64.87
N SER A 335 -26.35 16.34 -64.41
CA SER A 335 -27.03 15.36 -65.27
C SER A 335 -28.07 14.55 -64.47
N SER A 336 -29.14 14.16 -65.16
CA SER A 336 -30.41 13.72 -64.58
C SER A 336 -30.72 12.26 -64.87
N SER A 337 -31.20 11.51 -63.87
CA SER A 337 -32.09 10.36 -64.09
C SER A 337 -32.88 9.97 -62.83
N ALA A 338 -34.19 9.85 -63.00
CA ALA A 338 -35.15 9.16 -62.12
C ALA A 338 -35.90 8.14 -63.01
N PRO A 339 -36.99 7.45 -62.58
CA PRO A 339 -37.53 7.19 -61.24
C PRO A 339 -37.92 5.70 -60.98
N ALA A 340 -38.31 5.37 -59.74
CA ALA A 340 -39.33 4.36 -59.34
C ALA A 340 -39.39 4.38 -57.79
N ILE A 341 -40.47 4.63 -57.04
CA ILE A 341 -41.93 4.43 -57.14
C ILE A 341 -42.37 2.96 -56.94
N SER A 342 -43.26 2.79 -55.93
CA SER A 342 -44.06 1.62 -55.50
C SER A 342 -43.49 0.88 -54.28
N SER A 343 -44.25 0.54 -53.23
CA SER A 343 -45.61 0.96 -52.82
C SER A 343 -45.93 0.42 -51.42
N ALA A 344 -46.64 1.21 -50.60
CA ALA A 344 -47.77 0.90 -49.68
C ALA A 344 -47.99 -0.56 -49.14
N THR A 345 -48.57 -0.83 -47.96
CA THR A 345 -49.55 -0.06 -47.15
C THR A 345 -49.69 -0.66 -45.73
N SER A 346 -50.17 0.13 -44.75
CA SER A 346 -51.04 -0.23 -43.59
C SER A 346 -50.89 -1.60 -42.87
N SER A 347 -50.84 -1.66 -41.54
CA SER A 347 -52.06 -1.46 -40.73
C SER A 347 -51.85 -1.20 -39.22
N ALA A 348 -52.67 -0.27 -38.70
CA ALA A 348 -53.19 -0.19 -37.33
C ALA A 348 -54.73 -0.41 -37.43
N PRO A 349 -55.56 -0.67 -36.37
CA PRO A 349 -55.53 -0.12 -34.99
C PRO A 349 -55.62 -1.26 -33.92
N ALA A 350 -56.07 -1.15 -32.65
CA ALA A 350 -56.86 -0.12 -31.95
C ALA A 350 -56.70 -0.09 -30.40
N VAL A 351 -57.44 0.82 -29.78
CA VAL A 351 -57.62 1.14 -28.35
C VAL A 351 -58.62 0.25 -27.57
N SER A 352 -58.41 0.08 -26.25
CA SER A 352 -59.37 0.34 -25.13
C SER A 352 -58.83 -0.27 -23.82
N SER A 353 -58.51 0.48 -22.75
CA SER A 353 -59.38 1.21 -21.79
C SER A 353 -60.03 0.34 -20.70
N ALA A 354 -59.56 0.47 -19.45
CA ALA A 354 -60.40 0.39 -18.22
C ALA A 354 -59.65 0.88 -16.97
N VAL A 355 -60.35 1.62 -16.11
CA VAL A 355 -59.93 2.06 -14.76
C VAL A 355 -60.88 1.46 -13.73
N VAL A 356 -60.40 1.06 -12.54
CA VAL A 356 -61.22 1.07 -11.30
C VAL A 356 -60.33 1.32 -10.08
N SER A 357 -60.84 2.15 -9.15
CA SER A 357 -60.22 2.52 -7.88
C SER A 357 -60.40 1.47 -6.77
N SER A 358 -59.68 1.65 -5.66
CA SER A 358 -60.18 1.28 -4.31
C SER A 358 -59.52 2.12 -3.23
N ALA A 359 -60.32 2.76 -2.39
CA ALA A 359 -59.88 3.49 -1.21
C ALA A 359 -60.98 3.49 -0.13
N VAL A 360 -60.62 3.15 1.11
CA VAL A 360 -61.28 3.44 2.41
C VAL A 360 -60.18 3.21 3.47
N ALA A 361 -59.83 4.13 4.38
CA ALA A 361 -60.60 4.82 5.43
C ALA A 361 -61.01 3.88 6.59
N SER A 362 -60.91 4.21 7.89
CA SER A 362 -60.28 5.31 8.65
C SER A 362 -60.33 4.99 10.16
N SER A 363 -59.45 5.56 11.00
CA SER A 363 -59.77 5.88 12.41
C SER A 363 -58.88 6.99 13.00
N ALA A 364 -59.51 7.99 13.63
CA ALA A 364 -58.89 9.00 14.50
C ALA A 364 -58.91 8.50 15.97
N GLY A 365 -58.23 9.07 16.98
CA GLY A 365 -57.37 10.26 17.14
C GLY A 365 -56.77 10.23 18.57
N SER A 366 -56.48 11.29 19.34
CA SER A 366 -56.51 12.76 19.20
C SER A 366 -55.77 13.41 20.41
N SER A 367 -55.22 14.63 20.28
CA SER A 367 -54.70 15.53 21.37
C SER A 367 -53.50 15.03 22.22
N ALA A 368 -52.53 15.84 22.64
CA ALA A 368 -52.55 17.25 23.07
C ALA A 368 -51.18 17.96 22.90
N ALA A 369 -51.14 19.28 23.14
CA ALA A 369 -49.95 20.11 23.00
C ALA A 369 -49.37 20.61 24.36
N VAL A 370 -48.05 20.71 24.43
CA VAL A 370 -47.22 21.57 25.31
C VAL A 370 -45.86 21.70 24.59
N SER A 371 -45.30 22.84 24.19
CA SER A 371 -45.17 24.18 24.80
C SER A 371 -44.15 24.26 25.94
N SER A 372 -42.86 24.45 25.58
CA SER A 372 -41.90 25.21 26.40
C SER A 372 -40.78 25.78 25.52
N ALA A 373 -40.93 27.05 25.14
CA ALA A 373 -39.80 27.84 24.65
C ALA A 373 -39.15 28.56 25.84
N PHE A 374 -37.82 28.64 25.84
CA PHE A 374 -37.10 29.64 26.63
C PHE A 374 -36.03 30.31 25.75
N SER A 375 -36.31 31.55 25.37
CA SER A 375 -35.32 32.52 24.96
C SER A 375 -35.30 33.64 25.99
N SER A 376 -34.11 33.98 26.50
CA SER A 376 -33.84 35.25 27.16
C SER A 376 -32.37 35.64 26.94
N ALA A 377 -32.14 36.53 25.99
CA ALA A 377 -31.06 37.50 26.09
C ALA A 377 -31.53 38.64 27.04
N VAL A 378 -30.80 39.68 27.43
CA VAL A 378 -29.52 40.28 27.01
C VAL A 378 -28.89 40.92 28.26
N ALA A 379 -27.58 41.03 28.36
CA ALA A 379 -26.95 42.14 29.10
C ALA A 379 -25.60 42.52 28.48
N SER A 380 -25.55 43.66 27.80
CA SER A 380 -24.30 44.28 27.35
C SER A 380 -24.00 45.50 28.20
N SER A 381 -22.75 45.66 28.62
CA SER A 381 -22.19 46.93 29.06
C SER A 381 -20.72 47.00 28.62
N ALA A 382 -20.34 48.13 28.03
CA ALA A 382 -19.05 48.33 27.39
C ALA A 382 -18.34 49.58 27.95
N SER A 383 -17.09 49.78 27.51
CA SER A 383 -16.14 50.84 27.90
C SER A 383 -15.35 50.56 29.20
N ALA A 384 -14.05 50.90 29.30
CA ALA A 384 -13.25 51.78 28.45
C ALA A 384 -11.78 51.35 28.26
N VAL A 385 -11.16 51.99 27.26
CA VAL A 385 -9.75 51.96 26.82
C VAL A 385 -8.77 52.47 27.90
N VAL A 386 -7.60 51.84 28.07
CA VAL A 386 -6.26 52.45 28.30
C VAL A 386 -5.16 51.44 27.91
N SER A 387 -4.08 51.89 27.24
CA SER A 387 -2.87 51.09 26.91
C SER A 387 -1.61 51.62 27.66
N PRO A 388 -0.38 51.19 27.33
CA PRO A 388 0.47 50.37 28.20
C PRO A 388 1.57 51.15 28.96
N VAL A 389 2.18 50.53 29.99
CA VAL A 389 3.45 50.99 30.59
C VAL A 389 4.40 49.81 30.84
N SER A 390 5.70 50.06 30.60
CA SER A 390 6.81 49.12 30.55
C SER A 390 7.54 48.92 31.91
N SER A 391 8.70 48.24 31.84
CA SER A 391 9.83 48.15 32.82
C SER A 391 9.89 46.87 33.68
N SER A 392 11.06 46.28 33.97
CA SER A 392 12.38 46.37 33.31
C SER A 392 13.33 45.24 33.76
N VAL A 393 14.27 44.89 32.89
CA VAL A 393 15.49 44.07 33.11
C VAL A 393 16.09 44.00 34.53
N PHE A 394 16.60 42.82 34.88
CA PHE A 394 17.90 42.68 35.56
C PHE A 394 18.77 41.61 34.90
N SER A 395 20.09 41.86 34.87
CA SER A 395 21.12 41.03 34.23
C SER A 395 22.01 40.37 35.28
N SER A 396 22.46 39.13 35.03
CA SER A 396 23.72 38.56 35.56
C SER A 396 24.09 37.28 34.81
N ALA A 397 25.33 37.20 34.30
CA ALA A 397 25.92 35.97 33.76
C ALA A 397 26.62 35.15 34.87
N PRO A 398 27.02 33.89 34.60
CA PRO A 398 28.45 33.59 34.79
C PRO A 398 29.08 32.64 33.75
N VAL A 399 30.24 33.09 33.24
CA VAL A 399 31.54 32.39 33.09
C VAL A 399 31.58 30.89 32.74
N LEU A 400 32.28 30.60 31.63
CA LEU A 400 32.76 29.28 31.21
C LEU A 400 33.87 28.71 32.13
N VAL A 401 33.81 27.42 32.46
CA VAL A 401 34.96 26.60 32.88
C VAL A 401 34.92 25.26 32.15
N SER A 402 36.07 24.84 31.61
CA SER A 402 36.22 23.60 30.83
C SER A 402 36.96 22.53 31.63
N SER A 403 36.54 21.25 31.51
CA SER A 403 37.35 20.07 31.83
C SER A 403 36.78 18.81 31.15
N PRO A 404 37.62 17.83 30.76
CA PRO A 404 37.21 16.67 29.95
C PRO A 404 36.73 15.49 30.80
N ILE A 405 35.93 14.59 30.20
CA ILE A 405 35.61 13.28 30.80
C ILE A 405 35.98 12.16 29.82
N THR A 406 36.75 11.20 30.33
CA THR A 406 37.38 10.09 29.61
C THR A 406 36.46 8.88 29.52
N SER A 407 36.45 8.19 28.38
CA SER A 407 35.78 6.90 28.21
C SER A 407 36.59 5.76 28.84
N SER A 408 35.93 4.90 29.63
CA SER A 408 36.54 3.74 30.30
C SER A 408 35.70 2.49 30.10
N TYR A 409 36.27 1.52 29.40
CA TYR A 409 35.70 0.18 29.16
C TYR A 409 36.17 -0.79 30.26
N VAL A 410 35.30 -1.67 30.78
CA VAL A 410 35.66 -2.69 31.79
C VAL A 410 35.09 -4.05 31.37
N PRO A 411 35.91 -5.12 31.27
CA PRO A 411 35.47 -6.44 30.81
C PRO A 411 34.94 -7.35 31.94
N LEU A 412 34.13 -8.35 31.58
CA LEU A 412 33.73 -9.43 32.49
C LEU A 412 34.85 -10.46 32.71
N THR A 413 34.93 -11.01 33.92
CA THR A 413 35.68 -12.23 34.24
C THR A 413 34.80 -13.19 35.06
N SER A 414 34.97 -14.49 34.85
CA SER A 414 34.21 -15.57 35.49
C SER A 414 34.80 -16.03 36.82
N SER A 415 33.99 -16.70 37.64
CA SER A 415 34.48 -17.60 38.70
C SER A 415 33.49 -18.73 39.01
N VAL A 416 34.01 -19.94 39.15
CA VAL A 416 33.30 -21.21 39.43
C VAL A 416 33.33 -21.49 40.93
N PHE A 417 32.27 -22.08 41.52
CA PHE A 417 32.37 -22.79 42.81
C PHE A 417 31.30 -23.89 43.00
N SER A 418 31.69 -24.93 43.74
CA SER A 418 30.97 -26.13 44.22
C SER A 418 31.72 -26.65 45.48
N PRO A 419 31.22 -27.57 46.33
CA PRO A 419 29.83 -28.00 46.63
C PRO A 419 29.51 -28.22 48.17
N VAL A 420 28.19 -28.31 48.55
CA VAL A 420 27.57 -29.26 49.56
C VAL A 420 27.99 -29.13 51.08
N PRO A 421 27.17 -29.45 52.14
CA PRO A 421 26.02 -30.39 52.23
C PRO A 421 24.69 -30.00 52.98
N SER A 422 23.62 -30.67 52.53
CA SER A 422 22.51 -31.39 53.22
C SER A 422 21.86 -30.93 54.55
N ALA A 423 20.52 -30.74 54.50
CA ALA A 423 19.51 -31.37 55.38
C ALA A 423 18.11 -31.36 54.70
N ASP A 424 17.23 -32.30 55.07
CA ASP A 424 15.93 -32.69 54.45
C ASP A 424 14.85 -32.83 55.57
N PRO A 425 13.53 -33.14 55.38
CA PRO A 425 12.60 -33.02 54.24
C PRO A 425 11.29 -32.24 54.53
N SER A 426 10.48 -31.92 53.50
CA SER A 426 9.01 -32.15 53.50
C SER A 426 8.37 -31.93 52.11
N VAL A 427 7.46 -32.83 51.69
CA VAL A 427 6.80 -32.89 50.37
C VAL A 427 5.33 -33.28 50.56
N PRO A 428 4.35 -32.68 49.83
CA PRO A 428 3.67 -33.40 48.73
C PRO A 428 3.46 -32.52 47.47
N THR A 429 4.01 -32.88 46.30
CA THR A 429 3.34 -33.57 45.17
C THR A 429 2.03 -32.98 44.61
N PHE A 430 2.08 -32.55 43.33
CA PHE A 430 0.94 -32.39 42.41
C PHE A 430 1.31 -32.94 41.02
N SER A 431 0.35 -33.53 40.32
CA SER A 431 0.52 -34.18 39.00
C SER A 431 -0.03 -33.34 37.83
N PRO A 432 0.48 -33.48 36.59
CA PRO A 432 0.04 -32.69 35.43
C PRO A 432 -0.92 -33.40 34.47
N ASN A 433 -1.81 -32.60 33.88
CA ASN A 433 -2.49 -32.61 32.56
C ASN A 433 -2.76 -33.92 31.78
N THR A 434 -3.99 -33.99 31.27
CA THR A 434 -4.38 -34.69 30.03
C THR A 434 -5.14 -33.72 29.12
N LEU A 435 -4.80 -33.69 27.82
CA LEU A 435 -5.63 -33.10 26.76
C LEU A 435 -5.88 -34.18 25.71
N GLU A 436 -7.12 -34.28 25.23
CA GLU A 436 -7.52 -35.22 24.17
C GLU A 436 -7.39 -34.57 22.78
N THR A 437 -6.96 -35.36 21.79
CA THR A 437 -6.94 -34.96 20.37
C THR A 437 -7.93 -35.85 19.61
N THR A 438 -8.96 -35.24 19.02
CA THR A 438 -9.90 -35.94 18.13
C THR A 438 -9.47 -35.80 16.67
N THR A 439 -9.19 -36.93 16.02
CA THR A 439 -8.86 -36.97 14.58
C THR A 439 -10.11 -37.31 13.76
N ALA A 440 -10.43 -36.50 12.76
CA ALA A 440 -11.41 -36.83 11.72
C ALA A 440 -10.67 -37.09 10.39
N VAL A 441 -11.08 -38.16 9.70
CA VAL A 441 -10.45 -38.64 8.46
C VAL A 441 -11.23 -38.15 7.25
N TYR A 442 -10.54 -37.74 6.19
CA TYR A 442 -11.11 -37.76 4.85
C TYR A 442 -10.08 -38.24 3.81
N SER A 443 -10.56 -39.02 2.83
CA SER A 443 -9.75 -39.78 1.89
C SER A 443 -9.88 -39.22 0.47
N SER A 444 -8.85 -39.39 -0.36
CA SER A 444 -8.93 -39.25 -1.82
C SER A 444 -7.99 -40.22 -2.54
N PRO A 445 -8.27 -40.61 -3.80
CA PRO A 445 -7.81 -41.88 -4.37
C PRO A 445 -6.47 -41.82 -5.10
N ALA A 446 -5.84 -43.00 -5.26
CA ALA A 446 -4.57 -43.19 -5.94
C ALA A 446 -4.73 -43.50 -7.44
N LEU A 447 -3.74 -43.11 -8.25
CA LEU A 447 -3.45 -43.77 -9.54
C LEU A 447 -1.95 -44.08 -9.71
N THR A 448 -1.75 -45.38 -9.90
CA THR A 448 -0.59 -46.20 -10.23
C THR A 448 0.40 -45.65 -11.27
N GLN A 449 1.71 -45.78 -11.01
CA GLN A 449 2.60 -46.67 -11.78
C GLN A 449 4.00 -46.86 -11.12
N SER A 450 4.68 -47.93 -11.52
CA SER A 450 5.88 -48.56 -10.92
C SER A 450 6.44 -49.57 -11.94
N PRO A 451 7.66 -50.16 -11.83
CA PRO A 451 8.81 -49.86 -10.96
C PRO A 451 10.13 -49.61 -11.74
N GLU A 452 11.19 -49.19 -11.04
CA GLU A 452 12.47 -49.92 -11.14
C GLU A 452 13.26 -49.80 -9.83
N VAL A 453 13.80 -50.92 -9.34
CA VAL A 453 14.51 -51.00 -8.05
C VAL A 453 15.95 -51.43 -8.31
N SER A 454 16.92 -50.63 -7.88
CA SER A 454 18.32 -51.03 -7.79
C SER A 454 18.83 -50.81 -6.37
N SER A 455 19.46 -51.85 -5.82
CA SER A 455 19.95 -51.89 -4.44
C SER A 455 21.29 -51.16 -4.28
N ALA A 456 21.41 -50.30 -3.27
CA ALA A 456 22.69 -49.82 -2.78
C ALA A 456 22.71 -49.82 -1.24
N GLN A 457 23.84 -50.26 -0.66
CA GLN A 457 23.99 -50.47 0.78
C GLN A 457 24.14 -49.16 1.57
N GLU A 458 23.78 -49.21 2.86
CA GLU A 458 24.12 -48.17 3.82
C GLU A 458 25.65 -47.99 3.94
N SER A 459 26.11 -46.74 4.02
CA SER A 459 27.41 -46.42 4.63
C SER A 459 27.24 -45.24 5.58
N LEU A 460 27.61 -45.44 6.84
CA LEU A 460 27.52 -44.41 7.88
C LEU A 460 28.72 -43.46 7.78
N ALA A 461 28.53 -42.33 7.12
CA ALA A 461 29.50 -41.24 7.11
C ALA A 461 29.35 -40.37 8.37
N SER A 462 30.37 -40.38 9.24
CA SER A 462 30.47 -39.43 10.36
C SER A 462 30.78 -38.03 9.82
N LEU A 463 29.85 -37.08 10.00
CA LEU A 463 30.01 -35.70 9.53
C LEU A 463 30.58 -34.81 10.64
N THR A 464 31.76 -34.24 10.39
CA THR A 464 32.35 -33.19 11.24
C THR A 464 31.74 -31.82 10.92
N PRO A 465 31.65 -30.90 11.90
CA PRO A 465 31.12 -29.56 11.67
C PRO A 465 32.05 -28.73 10.76
N ILE A 466 31.47 -28.02 9.80
CA ILE A 466 32.18 -27.15 8.87
C ILE A 466 32.35 -25.76 9.50
N THR A 467 33.60 -25.32 9.68
CA THR A 467 33.91 -23.95 10.11
C THR A 467 34.06 -23.05 8.90
N ILE A 468 33.13 -22.12 8.71
CA ILE A 468 33.23 -21.05 7.70
C ILE A 468 33.90 -19.84 8.36
N THR A 469 34.98 -19.34 7.74
CA THR A 469 35.70 -18.14 8.19
C THR A 469 35.50 -17.03 7.16
N GLU A 470 34.68 -16.04 7.49
CA GLU A 470 34.61 -14.80 6.71
C GLU A 470 35.64 -13.79 7.23
N VAL A 471 36.26 -13.05 6.30
CA VAL A 471 37.23 -11.99 6.60
C VAL A 471 36.63 -10.67 6.13
N SER A 472 36.32 -9.78 7.07
CA SER A 472 35.84 -8.41 6.79
C SER A 472 37.00 -7.44 6.60
N ASP A 473 36.72 -6.28 5.97
CA ASP A 473 37.72 -5.35 5.42
C ASP A 473 38.88 -4.91 6.32
N ALA A 474 40.03 -4.69 5.68
CA ALA A 474 41.23 -4.16 6.30
C ALA A 474 41.29 -2.63 6.19
N SER A 475 41.24 -1.94 7.33
CA SER A 475 41.48 -0.49 7.40
C SER A 475 42.98 -0.20 7.55
N THR A 476 43.49 0.75 6.76
CA THR A 476 44.91 1.12 6.74
C THR A 476 45.08 2.56 7.21
N VAL A 477 45.94 2.79 8.21
CA VAL A 477 46.24 4.14 8.72
C VAL A 477 47.75 4.38 8.67
N THR A 478 48.16 5.53 8.12
CA THR A 478 49.57 5.92 7.98
C THR A 478 49.89 7.03 8.96
N ILE A 479 50.88 6.83 9.83
CA ILE A 479 51.38 7.86 10.75
C ILE A 479 52.90 7.93 10.63
N ARG A 480 53.43 9.13 10.35
CA ARG A 480 54.88 9.44 10.25
C ARG A 480 55.71 8.43 9.42
N GLY A 481 55.18 8.02 8.26
CA GLY A 481 55.91 7.20 7.29
C GLY A 481 55.93 5.70 7.60
N SER A 482 55.30 5.24 8.68
CA SER A 482 55.05 3.81 8.92
C SER A 482 53.57 3.48 8.63
N VAL A 483 53.36 2.40 7.87
CA VAL A 483 52.04 1.85 7.58
C VAL A 483 51.73 0.78 8.63
N ILE A 484 50.61 0.91 9.33
CA ILE A 484 50.12 -0.10 10.28
C ILE A 484 48.78 -0.62 9.77
N THR A 485 48.73 -1.91 9.44
CA THR A 485 47.52 -2.59 8.95
C THR A 485 46.86 -3.34 10.10
N HIS A 486 45.66 -2.91 10.50
CA HIS A 486 44.84 -3.67 11.44
C HIS A 486 43.90 -4.61 10.68
N ARG A 487 43.94 -5.91 11.01
CA ARG A 487 42.93 -6.89 10.58
C ARG A 487 42.12 -7.31 11.80
N VAL A 488 40.79 -7.30 11.68
CA VAL A 488 39.88 -7.82 12.70
C VAL A 488 39.24 -9.09 12.15
N THR A 489 39.59 -10.24 12.70
CA THR A 489 38.98 -11.53 12.34
C THR A 489 37.78 -11.79 13.23
N LYS A 490 36.58 -11.92 12.66
CA LYS A 490 35.34 -12.19 13.39
C LYS A 490 34.84 -13.60 13.09
N THR A 491 35.27 -14.58 13.87
CA THR A 491 34.88 -15.98 13.69
C THR A 491 33.43 -16.22 14.14
N ARG A 492 32.59 -16.79 13.26
CA ARG A 492 31.21 -17.22 13.57
C ARG A 492 31.08 -18.73 13.37
N THR A 493 30.95 -19.47 14.46
CA THR A 493 30.66 -20.91 14.40
C THR A 493 29.17 -21.13 14.14
N VAL A 494 28.81 -21.77 13.03
CA VAL A 494 27.44 -22.23 12.75
C VAL A 494 27.36 -23.72 13.01
N SER A 495 26.41 -24.15 13.83
CA SER A 495 26.16 -25.57 14.10
C SER A 495 24.77 -25.96 13.59
N THR A 496 24.74 -26.57 12.42
CA THR A 496 23.50 -27.07 11.80
C THR A 496 23.10 -28.38 12.47
N ARG A 497 21.99 -28.39 13.22
CA ARG A 497 21.37 -29.64 13.68
C ARG A 497 20.44 -30.17 12.60
N TYR A 498 20.80 -31.30 12.01
CA TYR A 498 19.88 -32.08 11.18
C TYR A 498 18.99 -32.94 12.09
N VAL A 499 17.69 -32.96 11.82
CA VAL A 499 16.74 -33.88 12.47
C VAL A 499 16.59 -35.10 11.56
N THR A 500 17.10 -36.25 11.97
CA THR A 500 16.91 -37.50 11.26
C THR A 500 15.48 -38.00 11.50
N VAL A 501 14.63 -37.95 10.48
CA VAL A 501 13.28 -38.52 10.52
C VAL A 501 13.34 -39.97 10.04
N THR A 502 13.33 -40.92 10.98
CA THR A 502 13.23 -42.36 10.65
C THR A 502 11.78 -42.72 10.35
N ILE A 503 11.46 -42.93 9.07
CA ILE A 503 10.14 -43.41 8.65
C ILE A 503 10.12 -44.94 8.76
N TYR A 504 9.32 -45.46 9.67
CA TYR A 504 9.08 -46.91 9.80
C TYR A 504 7.92 -47.33 8.88
N SER A 505 8.23 -48.14 7.88
CA SER A 505 7.21 -48.83 7.06
C SER A 505 6.49 -49.89 7.92
N ALA A 506 5.16 -49.80 8.02
CA ALA A 506 4.37 -50.83 8.66
C ALA A 506 4.43 -52.16 7.86
N PRO A 507 4.44 -53.34 8.52
CA PRO A 507 4.42 -54.61 7.82
C PRO A 507 3.07 -54.83 7.10
N PRO A 508 3.04 -55.59 6.00
CA PRO A 508 1.81 -55.84 5.26
C PRO A 508 0.84 -56.69 6.08
N VAL A 509 -0.36 -56.16 6.33
CA VAL A 509 -1.47 -56.93 6.91
C VAL A 509 -2.07 -57.77 5.79
N GLY A 510 -2.14 -59.09 6.00
CA GLY A 510 -2.66 -60.03 5.00
C GLY A 510 -4.16 -60.31 5.17
N TRP A 511 -4.85 -60.34 4.03
CA TRP A 511 -6.26 -60.71 3.79
C TRP A 511 -7.33 -59.70 4.25
#